data_AF-A0A3D3EZA6-F1
#
_entry.id   AF-A0A3D3EZA6-F1
#
_cell.length_a   1.000
_cell.length_b   1.000
_cell.length_c   1.000
_cell.angle_alpha   90.00
_cell.angle_beta   90.00
_cell.angle_gamma   90.00
#
_symmetry.space_group_name_H-M   'P 1'
#
loop_
_entity.id
_entity.type
_entity.pdbx_description
1 polymer ?
#
loop_
_entity_poly.entity_id
_entity_poly.type
_entity_poly.pdbx_seq_one_letter_code
_entity_poly.pdbx_strand_id
1 'polypeptide(L)' 'KGLPASPGAATGQIVFFADDAEDWAKDGKRVILVRTETSPEDLRGMNVARGILTARGGMTSHA' A
#
# COMPACT_ATOMS: atom_id res chain seq x y z
N LYS A 1 -14.92 -5.96 5.67
CA LYS A 1 -13.79 -6.55 6.44
C LYS A 1 -12.93 -7.32 5.45
N GLY A 2 -11.62 -7.06 5.41
CA GLY A 2 -10.67 -7.75 4.53
C GLY A 2 -10.01 -8.96 5.20
N LEU A 3 -9.04 -9.56 4.50
CA LEU A 3 -8.20 -10.63 5.04
C LEU A 3 -6.96 -10.06 5.73
N PRO A 4 -6.50 -10.63 6.86
CA PRO A 4 -5.26 -10.23 7.49
C PRO A 4 -4.07 -10.84 6.73
N ALA A 5 -3.59 -10.16 5.69
CA ALA A 5 -2.44 -10.62 4.91
C ALA A 5 -1.14 -10.57 5.72
N SER A 6 -0.95 -9.53 6.53
CA SER A 6 0.24 -9.33 7.37
C SER A 6 -0.13 -8.72 8.72
N PRO A 7 0.55 -9.10 9.82
CA PRO A 7 0.32 -8.49 11.13
C PRO A 7 0.85 -7.05 11.18
N GLY A 8 0.10 -6.14 11.78
CA GLY A 8 0.54 -4.76 12.02
C GLY A 8 -0.59 -3.75 12.13
N ALA A 9 -0.24 -2.54 12.58
CA ALA A 9 -1.15 -1.39 12.59
C ALA A 9 -0.48 -0.24 11.83
N ALA A 10 -1.19 0.30 10.83
CA ALA A 10 -0.70 1.39 9.99
C ALA A 10 -1.67 2.58 10.02
N THR A 11 -1.13 3.79 10.03
CA THR A 11 -1.89 5.04 9.91
C THR A 11 -1.16 5.99 8.96
N GLY A 12 -1.91 6.66 8.10
CA GLY A 12 -1.36 7.55 7.09
C GLY A 12 -2.45 8.08 6.16
N GLN A 13 -2.05 8.93 5.21
CA GLN A 13 -2.91 9.46 4.17
C GLN A 13 -3.07 8.45 3.03
N ILE A 14 -4.26 8.39 2.45
CA ILE A 14 -4.56 7.45 1.36
C ILE A 14 -3.98 7.97 0.05
N VAL A 15 -3.29 7.09 -0.67
CA VAL A 15 -2.82 7.31 -2.05
C VAL A 15 -3.21 6.11 -2.90
N PHE A 16 -3.49 6.34 -4.20
CA PHE A 16 -3.96 5.30 -5.12
C PHE A 16 -2.92 4.89 -6.15
N PHE A 17 -1.84 5.65 -6.29
CA PHE A 17 -0.76 5.42 -7.24
C PHE A 17 0.58 5.27 -6.51
N ALA A 18 1.43 4.39 -7.05
CA ALA A 18 2.73 4.11 -6.46
C ALA A 18 3.68 5.32 -6.50
N ASP A 19 3.62 6.10 -7.58
CA ASP A 19 4.45 7.31 -7.73
C ASP A 19 4.07 8.38 -6.69
N ASP A 20 2.78 8.60 -6.46
CA ASP A 20 2.29 9.50 -5.40
C ASP A 20 2.77 9.05 -4.01
N ALA A 21 2.81 7.74 -3.77
CA ALA A 21 3.30 7.20 -2.51
C ALA A 21 4.78 7.53 -2.29
N GLU A 22 5.61 7.45 -3.33
CA GLU A 22 7.02 7.84 -3.26
C GLU A 22 7.19 9.34 -3.02
N ASP A 23 6.48 10.17 -3.76
CA ASP A 23 6.62 11.62 -3.66
C ASP A 23 6.17 12.13 -2.29
N TRP A 24 5.07 11.59 -1.75
CA TRP A 24 4.60 11.96 -0.43
C TRP A 24 5.49 11.40 0.68
N ALA A 25 6.07 10.22 0.48
CA ALA A 25 7.07 9.70 1.41
C ALA A 25 8.33 10.58 1.44
N LYS A 26 8.79 11.11 0.29
CA LYS A 26 9.89 12.09 0.22
C LYS A 26 9.56 13.38 0.97
N ASP A 27 8.30 13.82 0.94
CA ASP A 27 7.80 14.94 1.74
C ASP A 27 7.69 14.63 3.25
N GLY A 28 8.01 13.41 3.69
CA GLY A 28 7.89 12.97 5.08
C GLY A 28 6.45 12.64 5.51
N LYS A 29 5.52 12.53 4.57
CA LYS A 29 4.13 12.13 4.87
C LYS A 29 4.06 10.62 5.04
N ARG A 30 3.23 10.18 6.00
CA ARG A 30 2.89 8.76 6.16
C ARG A 30 1.78 8.43 5.19
N VAL A 31 1.98 7.43 4.33
CA VAL A 31 0.99 7.05 3.30
C VAL A 31 0.51 5.61 3.45
N ILE A 32 -0.73 5.37 3.00
CA ILE A 32 -1.36 4.07 2.88
C ILE A 32 -1.72 3.88 1.40
N LEU A 33 -1.13 2.88 0.76
CA LEU A 33 -1.35 2.60 -0.64
C LEU A 33 -2.62 1.75 -0.80
N VAL A 34 -3.62 2.27 -1.50
CA VAL A 34 -4.88 1.58 -1.76
C VAL A 34 -4.96 1.21 -3.22
N ARG A 35 -5.10 -0.09 -3.52
CA ARG A 35 -5.15 -0.61 -4.89
C ARG A 35 -6.31 -1.60 -5.06
N THR A 36 -6.72 -1.84 -6.30
CA THR A 36 -7.66 -2.93 -6.56
C THR A 36 -6.96 -4.27 -6.42
N GLU A 37 -5.77 -4.37 -7.01
CA GLU A 37 -4.83 -5.47 -6.95
C GLU A 37 -3.42 -4.88 -7.05
N THR A 38 -2.41 -5.57 -6.51
CA THR A 38 -1.00 -5.16 -6.65
C THR A 38 -0.35 -5.87 -7.82
N SER A 39 0.58 -5.17 -8.45
CA SER A 39 1.39 -5.64 -9.57
C SER A 39 2.87 -5.34 -9.30
N PRO A 40 3.81 -5.95 -10.04
CA PRO A 40 5.24 -5.65 -9.88
C PRO A 40 5.60 -4.17 -10.06
N GLU A 41 4.83 -3.39 -10.82
CA GLU A 41 5.07 -1.95 -10.96
C GLU A 41 4.76 -1.16 -9.67
N ASP A 42 3.91 -1.69 -8.79
CA ASP A 42 3.55 -1.05 -7.52
C ASP A 42 4.63 -1.21 -6.43
N LEU A 43 5.66 -2.04 -6.67
CA LEU A 43 6.67 -2.42 -5.66
C LEU A 43 7.35 -1.21 -5.00
N ARG A 44 7.60 -0.17 -5.79
CA ARG A 44 8.16 1.10 -5.34
C ARG A 44 7.27 1.77 -4.29
N GLY A 45 5.99 1.93 -4.60
CA GLY A 45 4.99 2.51 -3.69
C GLY A 45 4.73 1.63 -2.47
N MET A 46 4.75 0.30 -2.64
CA MET A 46 4.57 -0.66 -1.56
C MET A 46 5.66 -0.56 -0.50
N ASN A 47 6.93 -0.38 -0.91
CA ASN A 47 8.07 -0.30 0.00
C ASN A 47 8.06 0.96 0.88
N VAL A 48 7.57 2.08 0.35
CA VAL A 48 7.54 3.37 1.08
C VAL A 48 6.26 3.55 1.90
N ALA A 49 5.19 2.84 1.55
CA ALA A 49 3.92 2.92 2.25
C ALA A 49 4.00 2.29 3.66
N ARG A 50 3.28 2.88 4.62
CA ARG A 50 3.17 2.34 5.98
C ARG A 50 2.20 1.15 6.05
N GLY A 51 1.34 1.00 5.06
CA GLY A 51 0.40 -0.10 4.91
C GLY A 51 -0.20 -0.11 3.52
N ILE A 52 -0.71 -1.28 3.12
CA ILE A 52 -1.32 -1.52 1.81
C ILE A 52 -2.72 -2.08 2.03
N LEU A 53 -3.68 -1.60 1.25
CA LEU A 53 -5.04 -2.11 1.23
C LEU A 53 -5.43 -2.48 -0.20
N THR A 54 -5.74 -3.74 -0.42
CA THR A 54 -6.23 -4.22 -1.71
C THR A 54 -7.73 -4.52 -1.67
N ALA A 55 -8.45 -4.17 -2.74
CA ALA A 55 -9.85 -4.53 -2.89
C ALA A 55 -10.03 -6.03 -3.23
N ARG A 56 -9.05 -6.61 -3.91
CA ARG A 56 -8.98 -8.02 -4.32
C ARG A 56 -7.61 -8.59 -3.97
N GLY A 57 -7.61 -9.82 -3.47
CA GLY A 57 -6.38 -10.53 -3.09
C GLY A 57 -6.67 -11.58 -2.03
N GLY A 58 -6.14 -12.78 -2.23
CA GLY A 58 -6.10 -13.82 -1.19
C GLY A 58 -4.87 -13.69 -0.30
N MET A 59 -4.72 -14.57 0.67
CA MET A 59 -3.55 -14.62 1.57
C MET A 59 -2.21 -14.85 0.85
N THR A 60 -2.25 -15.38 -0.39
CA THR A 60 -1.08 -15.61 -1.25
C THR A 60 -0.96 -14.59 -2.38
N SER A 61 -1.65 -13.45 -2.29
CA SER A 61 -1.55 -12.37 -3.28
C SER A 61 -0.23 -11.61 -3.12
N HIS A 62 0.07 -10.74 -4.08
CA HIS A 62 1.28 -9.93 -4.09
C HIS A 62 1.29 -8.83 -3.00
N ALA A 63 0.21 -8.66 -2.23
CA ALA A 63 0.03 -7.61 -1.23
C ALA A 63 0.14 -8.13 0.20
#